data_AF-A0AAY4EF61-F1
#
_entry.id   AF-A0AAY4EF61-F1
#
_cell.length_a   1.000
_cell.length_b   1.000
_cell.length_c   1.000
_cell.angle_alpha   90.00
_cell.angle_beta   90.00
_cell.angle_gamma   90.00
#
_symmetry.space_group_name_H-M   'P 1'
#
loop_
_entity.id
_entity.type
_entity.pdbx_description
1 polymer ?
#
loop_
_entity_poly.entity_id
_entity_poly.type
_entity_poly.pdbx_seq_one_letter_code
_entity_poly.pdbx_strand_id
1 'polypeptide(L)'
;IIIFIINSDVFEASSPPILLFLSTMQDVLGDGGVLKEVVREGEGPTVPMDASVSVHLSAFLEYSEQPFQTTRHLKEPRMMKLGRDVSLPGLELGLLTMKKGEFSRFLLLPSYAYGDLGCPPTIPPRATVLFEVHILDFLDSAQVDEFFALTPEEQNAVPLAAVLSVVNAERTFGNHCFRQGRYEDAKDRYKQVAAGL
;
A
#
# COMPACT_ATOMS: atom_id res chain seq x y z
N ILE A 1 -19.73 33.65 49.51
CA ILE A 1 -20.34 33.41 48.18
C ILE A 1 -19.20 32.99 47.28
N ILE A 2 -19.16 31.70 46.93
CA ILE A 2 -18.04 31.02 46.27
C ILE A 2 -18.08 31.33 44.77
N ILE A 3 -16.97 31.82 44.23
CA ILE A 3 -16.76 32.06 42.81
C ILE A 3 -16.38 30.73 42.15
N PHE A 4 -17.15 30.31 41.14
CA PHE A 4 -16.82 29.18 40.27
C PHE A 4 -15.59 29.51 39.43
N ILE A 5 -14.45 28.90 39.74
CA ILE A 5 -13.33 28.77 38.80
C ILE A 5 -13.50 27.40 38.15
N ILE A 6 -14.05 27.40 36.94
CA ILE A 6 -13.99 26.27 36.02
C ILE A 6 -12.52 26.18 35.58
N ASN A 7 -11.76 25.30 36.22
CA ASN A 7 -10.48 24.86 35.69
C ASN A 7 -10.72 24.26 34.32
N SER A 8 -10.19 24.96 33.32
CA SER A 8 -10.12 24.50 31.94
C SER A 8 -8.93 23.53 31.86
N ASP A 9 -9.05 22.39 32.53
CA ASP A 9 -8.06 21.32 32.45
C ASP A 9 -8.25 20.62 31.10
N VAL A 10 -7.44 21.07 30.14
CA VAL A 10 -6.73 20.28 29.15
C VAL A 10 -7.31 18.88 28.95
N PHE A 11 -8.31 18.75 28.08
CA PHE A 11 -8.49 17.50 27.34
C PHE A 11 -7.26 17.36 26.45
N GLU A 12 -6.24 16.63 26.91
CA GLU A 12 -5.26 16.04 26.01
C GLU A 12 -6.06 15.26 24.97
N ALA A 13 -6.02 15.72 23.73
CA ALA A 13 -6.71 15.08 22.62
C ALA A 13 -6.00 13.76 22.31
N SER A 14 -6.16 12.76 23.18
CA SER A 14 -5.68 11.41 22.93
C SER A 14 -6.29 10.94 21.61
N SER A 15 -5.45 10.53 20.67
CA SER A 15 -5.89 9.92 19.41
C SER A 15 -7.05 8.93 19.65
N PRO A 16 -8.13 9.00 18.84
CA PRO A 16 -9.33 8.23 19.09
C PRO A 16 -8.99 6.73 19.18
N PRO A 17 -9.62 5.97 20.10
CA PRO A 17 -9.46 4.53 20.15
C PRO A 17 -9.72 3.95 18.77
N ILE A 18 -8.84 3.06 18.33
CA ILE A 18 -8.94 2.42 17.02
C ILE A 18 -10.32 1.72 16.85
N LEU A 19 -10.90 1.26 17.96
CA LEU A 19 -12.23 0.66 18.01
C LEU A 19 -13.36 1.59 17.53
N LEU A 20 -13.19 2.91 17.54
CA LEU A 20 -14.20 3.84 17.01
C LEU A 20 -14.41 3.67 15.50
N PHE A 21 -13.36 3.27 14.77
CA PHE A 21 -13.44 3.05 13.32
C PHE A 21 -14.22 1.77 12.96
N LEU A 22 -14.39 0.83 13.89
CA LEU A 22 -15.09 -0.44 13.61
C LEU A 22 -16.52 -0.23 13.08
N SER A 23 -17.20 0.82 13.56
CA SER A 23 -18.59 1.08 13.20
C SER A 23 -18.80 1.51 11.75
N THR A 24 -17.77 2.06 11.10
CA THR A 24 -17.80 2.57 9.73
C THR A 24 -17.07 1.67 8.73
N MET A 25 -16.33 0.67 9.23
CA MET A 25 -15.50 -0.21 8.41
C MET A 25 -16.27 -1.43 7.89
N GLN A 26 -16.01 -1.77 6.63
CA GLN A 26 -16.51 -2.96 5.96
C GLN A 26 -15.49 -4.10 6.08
N ASP A 27 -15.95 -5.29 6.43
CA ASP A 27 -15.16 -6.51 6.33
C ASP A 27 -14.97 -6.92 4.86
N VAL A 28 -13.73 -6.89 4.39
CA VAL A 28 -13.43 -7.14 2.96
C VAL A 28 -13.23 -8.62 2.64
N LEU A 29 -13.00 -9.48 3.65
CA LEU A 29 -12.81 -10.92 3.45
C LEU A 29 -14.02 -11.74 3.94
N GLY A 30 -14.86 -11.15 4.80
CA GLY A 30 -16.02 -11.81 5.39
C GLY A 30 -15.70 -12.66 6.63
N ASP A 31 -14.44 -12.65 7.09
CA ASP A 31 -13.98 -13.39 8.28
C ASP A 31 -13.66 -12.48 9.48
N GLY A 32 -13.88 -11.17 9.35
CA GLY A 32 -13.65 -10.15 10.35
C GLY A 32 -12.18 -9.74 10.52
N GLY A 33 -11.26 -10.29 9.72
CA GLY A 33 -9.83 -10.14 9.93
C GLY A 33 -9.20 -8.88 9.31
N VAL A 34 -9.77 -8.43 8.18
CA VAL A 34 -9.35 -7.22 7.46
C VAL A 34 -10.58 -6.35 7.27
N LEU A 35 -10.59 -5.21 7.95
CA LEU A 35 -11.68 -4.24 7.82
C LEU A 35 -11.17 -3.00 7.10
N LYS A 36 -12.02 -2.39 6.27
CA LYS A 36 -11.68 -1.26 5.40
C LYS A 36 -12.68 -0.13 5.55
N GLU A 37 -12.19 1.09 5.64
CA GLU A 37 -12.96 2.31 5.43
C GLU A 37 -12.35 3.08 4.25
N VAL A 38 -13.16 3.38 3.22
CA VAL A 38 -12.74 4.27 2.15
C VAL A 38 -12.96 5.71 2.62
N VAL A 39 -11.87 6.44 2.86
CA VAL A 39 -11.92 7.84 3.31
C VAL A 39 -12.00 8.79 2.10
N ARG A 40 -11.34 8.43 1.00
CA ARG A 40 -11.45 9.09 -0.30
C ARG A 40 -11.47 8.06 -1.40
N GLU A 41 -12.52 8.11 -2.21
CA GLU A 41 -12.66 7.27 -3.40
C GLU A 41 -11.52 7.50 -4.40
N GLY A 42 -11.06 6.40 -4.99
CA GLY A 42 -10.20 6.41 -6.16
C GLY A 42 -10.99 6.21 -7.45
N GLU A 43 -10.28 6.20 -8.57
CA GLU A 43 -10.85 6.08 -9.91
C GLU A 43 -10.37 4.82 -10.63
N GLY A 44 -11.20 4.35 -11.57
CA GLY A 44 -10.87 3.22 -12.42
C GLY A 44 -11.02 1.85 -11.75
N PRO A 45 -10.36 0.82 -12.30
CA PRO A 45 -10.40 -0.53 -11.75
C PRO A 45 -9.65 -0.63 -10.43
N THR A 46 -9.92 -1.69 -9.69
CA THR A 46 -9.12 -2.05 -8.52
C THR A 46 -7.72 -2.51 -8.93
N VAL A 47 -6.78 -2.45 -7.99
CA VAL A 47 -5.42 -2.92 -8.18
C VAL A 47 -5.43 -4.42 -8.55
N PRO A 48 -4.83 -4.81 -9.70
CA PRO A 48 -4.77 -6.22 -10.09
C PRO A 48 -3.78 -7.01 -9.21
N MET A 49 -3.91 -8.33 -9.23
CA MET A 49 -2.90 -9.22 -8.65
C MET A 49 -1.54 -8.96 -9.30
N ASP A 50 -0.47 -9.15 -8.53
CA ASP A 50 0.90 -8.91 -8.97
C ASP A 50 1.18 -7.49 -9.48
N ALA A 51 0.35 -6.49 -9.18
CA ALA A 51 0.63 -5.11 -9.55
C ALA A 51 1.84 -4.55 -8.80
N SER A 52 2.50 -3.55 -9.40
CA SER A 52 3.39 -2.66 -8.66
C SER A 52 2.62 -1.41 -8.22
N VAL A 53 2.49 -1.20 -6.92
CA VAL A 53 1.75 -0.08 -6.34
C VAL A 53 2.68 1.01 -5.82
N SER A 54 2.34 2.27 -6.11
CA SER A 54 3.01 3.46 -5.57
C SER A 54 2.17 4.04 -4.45
N VAL A 55 2.67 3.99 -3.21
CA VAL A 55 1.85 4.27 -2.02
C VAL A 55 2.53 5.20 -1.02
N HIS A 56 1.70 5.96 -0.31
CA HIS A 56 2.02 6.44 1.04
C HIS A 56 1.27 5.60 2.07
N LEU A 57 1.95 5.17 3.12
CA LEU A 57 1.34 4.43 4.21
C LEU A 57 1.81 4.96 5.57
N SER A 58 0.95 4.83 6.56
CA SER A 58 1.27 4.99 7.98
C SER A 58 0.56 3.88 8.76
N ALA A 59 1.25 3.27 9.72
CA ALA A 59 0.73 2.19 10.56
C ALA A 59 0.79 2.60 12.02
N PHE A 60 -0.32 2.39 12.74
CA PHE A 60 -0.53 2.84 14.11
C PHE A 60 -0.94 1.67 15.00
N LEU A 61 -0.52 1.74 16.26
CA LEU A 61 -0.98 0.87 17.34
C LEU A 61 -2.06 1.59 18.14
N GLU A 62 -2.84 0.82 18.89
CA GLU A 62 -3.87 1.36 19.78
C GLU A 62 -3.28 2.39 20.75
N TYR A 63 -4.00 3.51 20.93
CA TYR A 63 -3.60 4.65 21.77
C TYR A 63 -2.29 5.35 21.38
N SER A 64 -1.71 5.04 20.20
CA SER A 64 -0.52 5.73 19.70
C SER A 64 -0.88 6.79 18.69
N GLU A 65 -0.46 8.04 18.94
CA GLU A 65 -0.61 9.14 17.98
C GLU A 65 0.45 9.08 16.87
N GLN A 66 1.61 8.49 17.18
CA GLN A 66 2.72 8.39 16.25
C GLN A 66 2.65 7.03 15.55
N PRO A 67 2.83 6.99 14.21
CA PRO A 67 2.91 5.74 13.51
C PRO A 67 4.24 5.04 13.83
N PHE A 68 4.20 3.75 14.12
CA PHE A 68 5.44 2.96 14.29
C PHE A 68 6.12 2.68 12.94
N GLN A 69 5.38 2.82 11.83
CA GLN A 69 5.89 2.74 10.48
C GLN A 69 5.18 3.79 9.60
N THR A 70 5.93 4.59 8.85
CA THR A 70 5.35 5.52 7.87
C THR A 70 6.28 5.72 6.68
N THR A 71 5.74 5.98 5.49
CA THR A 71 6.52 6.38 4.31
C THR A 71 6.40 7.87 4.01
N ARG A 72 5.65 8.64 4.83
CA ARG A 72 5.44 10.09 4.60
C ARG A 72 6.71 10.94 4.77
N HIS A 73 7.71 10.41 5.48
CA HIS A 73 9.02 11.07 5.63
C HIS A 73 9.93 10.86 4.41
N LEU A 74 9.60 9.91 3.55
CA LEU A 74 10.35 9.70 2.31
C LEU A 74 10.04 10.84 1.35
N LYS A 75 11.06 11.30 0.64
CA LYS A 75 10.89 12.30 -0.43
C LYS A 75 9.94 11.79 -1.51
N GLU A 76 9.98 10.48 -1.74
CA GLU A 76 9.25 9.80 -2.80
C GLU A 76 8.36 8.69 -2.23
N PRO A 77 7.17 8.46 -2.84
CA PRO A 77 6.31 7.33 -2.55
C PRO A 77 7.03 5.99 -2.58
N ARG A 78 6.57 5.07 -1.73
CA ARG A 78 7.11 3.70 -1.70
C ARG A 78 6.49 2.92 -2.85
N MET A 79 7.34 2.35 -3.71
CA MET A 79 6.90 1.35 -4.70
C MET A 79 7.01 -0.05 -4.08
N MET A 80 5.97 -0.87 -4.25
CA MET A 80 5.93 -2.25 -3.77
C MET A 80 5.29 -3.15 -4.81
N LYS A 81 5.91 -4.30 -5.11
CA LYS A 81 5.31 -5.37 -5.91
C LYS A 81 4.44 -6.26 -5.02
N LEU A 82 3.16 -6.35 -5.33
CA LEU A 82 2.26 -7.32 -4.69
C LEU A 82 2.72 -8.75 -5.04
N GLY A 83 2.58 -9.67 -4.09
CA GLY A 83 3.04 -11.05 -4.13
C GLY A 83 4.52 -11.24 -3.73
N ARG A 84 5.29 -10.14 -3.59
CA ARG A 84 6.75 -10.21 -3.38
C ARG A 84 7.28 -9.28 -2.29
N ASP A 85 6.93 -8.00 -2.33
CA ASP A 85 7.52 -6.98 -1.48
C ASP A 85 6.67 -6.64 -0.25
N VAL A 86 5.41 -7.10 -0.20
CA VAL A 86 4.48 -6.84 0.90
C VAL A 86 4.44 -8.06 1.81
N SER A 87 5.05 -7.96 2.98
CA SER A 87 5.17 -9.07 3.93
C SER A 87 3.96 -9.25 4.86
N LEU A 88 3.05 -8.26 4.89
CA LEU A 88 1.90 -8.27 5.77
C LEU A 88 0.64 -8.68 4.98
N PRO A 89 0.08 -9.88 5.22
CA PRO A 89 -0.99 -10.43 4.39
C PRO A 89 -2.25 -9.57 4.39
N GLY A 90 -2.63 -9.00 5.54
CA GLY A 90 -3.78 -8.11 5.61
C GLY A 90 -3.62 -6.81 4.81
N LEU A 91 -2.40 -6.26 4.76
CA LEU A 91 -2.11 -5.06 3.98
C LEU A 91 -2.18 -5.36 2.49
N GLU A 92 -1.61 -6.49 2.06
CA GLU A 92 -1.66 -6.93 0.67
C GLU A 92 -3.10 -7.15 0.19
N LEU A 93 -3.89 -7.90 0.96
CA LEU A 93 -5.31 -8.12 0.66
C LEU A 93 -6.09 -6.80 0.63
N GLY A 94 -5.79 -5.89 1.57
CA GLY A 94 -6.36 -4.54 1.58
C GLY A 94 -6.05 -3.75 0.31
N LEU A 95 -4.78 -3.74 -0.13
CA LEU A 95 -4.33 -3.03 -1.33
C LEU A 95 -5.04 -3.52 -2.61
N LEU A 96 -5.32 -4.82 -2.73
CA LEU A 96 -6.05 -5.40 -3.88
C LEU A 96 -7.49 -4.87 -3.99
N THR A 97 -8.07 -4.38 -2.90
CA THR A 97 -9.42 -3.79 -2.90
C THR A 97 -9.45 -2.31 -3.28
N MET A 98 -8.28 -1.67 -3.39
CA MET A 98 -8.17 -0.23 -3.62
C MET A 98 -8.14 0.14 -5.10
N LYS A 99 -8.46 1.39 -5.41
CA LYS A 99 -8.34 2.00 -6.74
C LYS A 99 -7.22 3.04 -6.79
N LYS A 100 -6.90 3.49 -8.00
CA LYS A 100 -5.92 4.58 -8.20
C LYS A 100 -6.42 5.87 -7.54
N GLY A 101 -5.56 6.53 -6.77
CA GLY A 101 -5.89 7.76 -6.05
C GLY A 101 -6.68 7.57 -4.75
N GLU A 102 -7.04 6.33 -4.41
CA GLU A 102 -7.84 6.03 -3.23
C GLU A 102 -7.05 6.24 -1.94
N PHE A 103 -7.69 6.85 -0.93
CA PHE A 103 -7.21 6.89 0.44
C PHE A 103 -8.15 6.09 1.34
N SER A 104 -7.61 5.05 1.97
CA SER A 104 -8.38 4.11 2.80
C SER A 104 -7.68 3.85 4.11
N ARG A 105 -8.48 3.54 5.13
CA ARG A 105 -8.02 3.00 6.41
C ARG A 105 -8.30 1.52 6.46
N PHE A 106 -7.34 0.77 6.99
CA PHE A 106 -7.48 -0.66 7.22
C PHE A 106 -7.25 -0.99 8.67
N LEU A 107 -8.16 -1.76 9.26
CA LEU A 107 -7.95 -2.41 10.52
C LEU A 107 -7.54 -3.85 10.28
N LEU A 108 -6.32 -4.19 10.67
CA LEU A 108 -5.79 -5.55 10.54
C LEU A 108 -5.77 -6.21 11.91
N LEU A 109 -6.59 -7.23 12.08
CA LEU A 109 -6.56 -8.07 13.27
C LEU A 109 -5.25 -8.88 13.32
N PRO A 110 -4.88 -9.42 14.51
CA PRO A 110 -3.57 -10.05 14.69
C PRO A 110 -3.21 -11.11 13.66
N SER A 111 -4.16 -11.97 13.26
CA SER A 111 -3.96 -13.02 12.24
C SER A 111 -3.56 -12.49 10.87
N TYR A 112 -3.94 -11.25 10.56
CA TYR A 112 -3.63 -10.56 9.30
C TYR A 112 -2.54 -9.48 9.47
N ALA A 113 -2.02 -9.32 10.68
CA ALA A 113 -0.96 -8.40 11.05
C ALA A 113 0.25 -9.19 11.60
N TYR A 114 0.63 -8.97 12.85
CA TYR A 114 1.85 -9.51 13.47
C TYR A 114 1.61 -10.73 14.39
N GLY A 115 0.40 -11.29 14.38
CA GLY A 115 0.05 -12.53 15.06
C GLY A 115 0.12 -12.48 16.60
N ASP A 116 0.12 -13.67 17.20
CA ASP A 116 0.15 -13.83 18.65
C ASP A 116 1.48 -13.41 19.28
N LEU A 117 2.57 -13.40 18.51
CA LEU A 117 3.90 -13.04 19.01
C LEU A 117 4.19 -11.54 18.89
N GLY A 118 3.47 -10.82 18.01
CA GLY A 118 3.79 -9.44 17.69
C GLY A 118 5.16 -9.30 17.02
N CYS A 119 5.80 -8.15 17.20
CA CYS A 119 7.18 -7.90 16.78
C CYS A 119 7.90 -7.04 17.85
N PRO A 120 8.40 -7.67 18.93
CA PRO A 120 9.06 -6.96 20.02
C PRO A 120 10.31 -6.19 19.57
N PRO A 121 10.65 -5.05 20.21
CA PRO A 121 9.94 -4.44 21.33
C PRO A 121 8.77 -3.54 20.91
N THR A 122 8.60 -3.29 19.60
CA THR A 122 7.73 -2.23 19.09
C THR A 122 6.26 -2.64 19.02
N ILE A 123 5.98 -3.85 18.55
CA ILE A 123 4.61 -4.33 18.32
C ILE A 123 4.30 -5.42 19.35
N PRO A 124 3.30 -5.23 20.23
CA PRO A 124 2.95 -6.21 21.23
C PRO A 124 2.28 -7.45 20.63
N PRO A 125 2.31 -8.58 21.36
CA PRO A 125 1.47 -9.75 21.10
C PRO A 125 0.01 -9.38 20.82
N ARG A 126 -0.60 -9.99 19.79
CA ARG A 126 -2.03 -9.84 19.49
C ARG A 126 -2.46 -8.40 19.23
N ALA A 127 -1.56 -7.55 18.75
CA ALA A 127 -1.87 -6.18 18.39
C ALA A 127 -2.79 -6.13 17.15
N THR A 128 -3.83 -5.31 17.24
CA THR A 128 -4.57 -4.84 16.07
C THR A 128 -3.88 -3.59 15.53
N VAL A 129 -3.73 -3.51 14.21
CA VAL A 129 -2.98 -2.43 13.56
C VAL A 129 -3.91 -1.63 12.66
N LEU A 130 -3.89 -0.31 12.82
CA LEU A 130 -4.54 0.62 11.90
C LEU A 130 -3.54 1.06 10.83
N PHE A 131 -3.84 0.78 9.57
CA PHE A 131 -3.11 1.32 8.44
C PHE A 131 -3.91 2.45 7.80
N GLU A 132 -3.26 3.57 7.53
CA GLU A 132 -3.74 4.59 6.61
C GLU A 132 -2.94 4.48 5.32
N VAL A 133 -3.61 4.25 4.19
CA VAL A 133 -2.98 3.96 2.90
C VAL A 133 -3.52 4.89 1.83
N HIS A 134 -2.63 5.54 1.09
CA HIS A 134 -2.94 6.31 -0.10
C HIS A 134 -2.26 5.65 -1.30
N ILE A 135 -3.05 5.09 -2.23
CA ILE A 135 -2.53 4.62 -3.51
C ILE A 135 -2.49 5.81 -4.46
N LEU A 136 -1.30 6.17 -4.92
CA LEU A 136 -1.12 7.25 -5.89
C LEU A 136 -1.32 6.72 -7.31
N ASP A 137 -0.72 5.57 -7.59
CA ASP A 137 -0.80 4.90 -8.88
C ASP A 137 -0.48 3.42 -8.72
N PHE A 138 -0.83 2.63 -9.72
CA PHE A 138 -0.37 1.26 -9.85
C PHE A 138 -0.10 0.91 -11.30
N LEU A 139 0.76 -0.08 -11.49
CA LEU A 139 1.06 -0.65 -12.79
C LEU A 139 0.74 -2.13 -12.76
N ASP A 140 -0.11 -2.57 -13.69
CA ASP A 140 -0.24 -3.99 -13.99
C ASP A 140 1.09 -4.47 -14.60
N SER A 141 1.84 -5.24 -13.81
CA SER A 141 3.15 -5.77 -14.19
C SER A 141 3.17 -7.29 -14.22
N ALA A 142 2.01 -7.96 -14.23
CA ALA A 142 1.93 -9.42 -14.35
C ALA A 142 2.52 -9.88 -15.70
N GLN A 143 2.04 -9.28 -16.80
CA GLN A 143 2.53 -9.58 -18.15
C GLN A 143 4.02 -9.22 -18.34
N VAL A 144 4.52 -8.24 -17.60
CA VAL A 144 5.92 -7.82 -17.64
C VAL A 144 6.82 -8.90 -17.07
N ASP A 145 6.48 -9.41 -15.88
CA ASP A 145 7.27 -10.45 -15.23
C ASP A 145 7.24 -11.76 -16.02
N GLU A 146 6.06 -12.16 -16.52
CA GLU A 146 5.92 -13.33 -17.37
C GLU A 146 6.80 -13.22 -18.62
N PHE A 147 6.78 -12.07 -19.30
CA PHE A 147 7.59 -11.84 -20.51
C PHE A 147 9.10 -11.96 -20.23
N PHE A 148 9.58 -11.38 -19.13
CA PHE A 148 11.01 -11.45 -18.78
C PHE A 148 11.46 -12.80 -18.21
N ALA A 149 10.52 -13.67 -17.81
CA ALA A 149 10.82 -15.04 -17.42
C ALA A 149 10.99 -16.00 -18.62
N LEU A 150 10.53 -15.62 -19.81
CA LEU A 150 10.64 -16.41 -21.04
C LEU A 150 12.07 -16.45 -21.58
N THR A 151 12.38 -17.51 -22.32
CA THR A 151 13.59 -17.59 -23.15
C THR A 151 13.51 -16.63 -24.35
N PRO A 152 14.64 -16.23 -24.96
CA PRO A 152 14.63 -15.38 -26.15
C PRO A 152 13.79 -15.93 -27.31
N GLU A 153 13.78 -17.25 -27.50
CA GLU A 153 13.00 -17.92 -28.54
C GLU A 153 11.49 -17.81 -28.28
N GLU A 154 11.07 -17.96 -27.02
CA GLU A 154 9.68 -17.82 -26.60
C GLU A 154 9.21 -16.35 -26.67
N GLN A 155 10.07 -15.39 -26.31
CA GLN A 155 9.78 -13.96 -26.44
C GLN A 155 9.46 -13.58 -27.89
N ASN A 156 10.20 -14.12 -28.86
CA ASN A 156 9.95 -13.88 -30.29
C ASN A 156 8.62 -14.45 -30.79
N ALA A 157 8.04 -15.43 -30.08
CA ALA A 157 6.74 -16.01 -30.40
C ALA A 157 5.57 -15.24 -29.74
N VAL A 158 5.85 -14.30 -28.83
CA VAL A 158 4.82 -13.50 -28.17
C VAL A 158 4.16 -12.55 -29.17
N PRO A 159 2.81 -12.45 -29.20
CA PRO A 159 2.13 -11.50 -30.08
C PRO A 159 2.58 -10.07 -29.83
N LEU A 160 2.78 -9.30 -30.91
CA LEU A 160 3.22 -7.90 -30.83
C LEU A 160 2.37 -7.04 -29.88
N ALA A 161 1.06 -7.31 -29.79
CA ALA A 161 0.16 -6.61 -28.87
C ALA A 161 0.57 -6.77 -27.39
N ALA A 162 0.99 -7.97 -26.99
CA ALA A 162 1.46 -8.24 -25.63
C ALA A 162 2.84 -7.61 -25.38
N VAL A 163 3.75 -7.68 -26.35
CA VAL A 163 5.05 -6.98 -26.28
C VAL A 163 4.86 -5.47 -26.11
N LEU A 164 3.94 -4.86 -26.88
CA LEU A 164 3.62 -3.44 -26.74
C LEU A 164 3.02 -3.10 -25.37
N SER A 165 2.25 -4.01 -24.76
CA SER A 165 1.75 -3.85 -23.40
C SER A 165 2.91 -3.78 -22.39
N VAL A 166 3.83 -4.74 -22.45
CA VAL A 166 5.03 -4.80 -21.60
C VAL A 166 5.90 -3.56 -21.77
N VAL A 167 6.19 -3.16 -23.01
CA VAL A 167 6.96 -1.95 -23.33
C VAL A 167 6.29 -0.70 -22.77
N ASN A 168 4.97 -0.56 -22.92
CA ASN A 168 4.25 0.58 -22.39
C ASN A 168 4.25 0.60 -20.85
N ALA A 169 4.12 -0.56 -20.22
CA ALA A 169 4.18 -0.69 -18.78
C ALA A 169 5.54 -0.27 -18.22
N GLU A 170 6.63 -0.84 -18.75
CA GLU A 170 8.00 -0.51 -18.36
C GLU A 170 8.35 0.95 -18.65
N ARG A 171 7.90 1.50 -19.79
CA ARG A 171 8.05 2.93 -20.08
C ARG A 171 7.30 3.80 -19.08
N THR A 172 6.10 3.38 -18.67
CA THR A 172 5.30 4.10 -17.67
C THR A 172 6.00 4.05 -16.30
N PHE A 173 6.59 2.92 -15.94
CA PHE A 173 7.40 2.76 -14.74
C PHE A 173 8.65 3.65 -14.78
N GLY A 174 9.39 3.63 -15.89
CA GLY A 174 10.55 4.50 -16.11
C GLY A 174 10.17 5.98 -15.99
N ASN A 175 9.04 6.39 -16.57
CA ASN A 175 8.52 7.76 -16.45
C ASN A 175 8.17 8.12 -15.00
N HIS A 176 7.57 7.19 -14.26
CA HIS A 176 7.26 7.37 -12.84
C HIS A 176 8.55 7.59 -12.04
N CYS A 177 9.54 6.70 -12.18
CA CYS A 177 10.85 6.84 -11.55
C CYS A 177 11.52 8.16 -11.93
N PHE A 178 11.47 8.56 -13.20
CA PHE A 178 12.06 9.81 -13.68
C PHE A 178 11.43 11.04 -13.02
N ARG A 179 10.09 11.10 -12.93
CA ARG A 179 9.38 12.22 -12.28
C ARG A 179 9.69 12.32 -10.78
N GLN A 180 10.05 11.21 -10.16
CA GLN A 180 10.47 11.10 -8.76
C GLN A 180 11.98 11.28 -8.55
N GLY A 181 12.71 11.74 -9.57
CA GLY A 181 14.16 11.96 -9.49
C GLY A 181 15.00 10.68 -9.37
N ARG A 182 14.39 9.49 -9.51
CA ARG A 182 15.05 8.18 -9.48
C ARG A 182 15.60 7.83 -10.87
N TYR A 183 16.57 8.62 -11.33
CA TYR A 183 17.06 8.55 -12.71
C TYR A 183 17.76 7.23 -13.05
N GLU A 184 18.46 6.61 -12.11
CA GLU A 184 19.12 5.31 -12.32
C GLU A 184 18.08 4.20 -12.51
N ASP A 185 17.09 4.10 -11.63
CA ASP A 185 15.99 3.14 -11.77
C ASP A 185 15.20 3.37 -13.08
N ALA A 186 14.96 4.64 -13.44
CA ALA A 186 14.32 4.98 -14.71
C ALA A 186 15.15 4.51 -15.92
N LYS A 187 16.47 4.73 -15.88
CA LYS A 187 17.40 4.32 -16.93
C LYS A 187 17.42 2.81 -17.11
N ASP A 188 17.50 2.05 -16.02
CA ASP A 188 17.55 0.59 -16.08
C ASP A 188 16.28 0.02 -16.71
N ARG A 189 15.11 0.58 -16.37
CA ARG A 189 13.82 0.22 -16.94
C ARG A 189 13.73 0.55 -18.44
N TYR A 190 14.19 1.73 -18.85
CA TYR A 190 14.25 2.08 -20.27
C TYR A 190 15.22 1.21 -21.07
N LYS A 191 16.36 0.82 -20.49
CA LYS A 191 17.31 -0.09 -21.15
C LYS A 191 16.72 -1.48 -21.34
N GLN A 192 15.99 -1.98 -20.34
CA GLN A 192 15.35 -3.28 -20.41
C GLN A 192 14.33 -3.37 -21.54
N VAL A 193 13.59 -2.27 -21.78
CA VAL A 193 12.70 -2.11 -22.94
C VAL A 193 13.47 -2.09 -24.26
N ALA A 194 14.57 -1.33 -24.32
CA ALA A 194 15.35 -1.19 -25.55
C ALA A 194 16.13 -2.47 -25.93
N ALA A 195 16.44 -3.33 -24.96
CA ALA A 195 17.15 -4.59 -25.17
C ALA A 195 16.23 -5.76 -25.56
N GLY A 196 14.92 -5.65 -25.29
CA GLY A 196 13.90 -6.65 -25.64
C GLY A 196 13.16 -6.38 -26.96
N LEU A 197 13.52 -5.31 -27.67
CA LEU A 197 13.08 -4.96 -29.04
C LEU A 197 14.18 -5.31 -30.05
#